data_AF-A0A2E6PXB4-F1
#
_entry.id   AF-A0A2E6PXB4-F1
#
_cell.length_a   1.000
_cell.length_b   1.000
_cell.length_c   1.000
_cell.angle_alpha   90.00
_cell.angle_beta   90.00
_cell.angle_gamma   90.00
#
_symmetry.space_group_name_H-M   'P 1'
#
loop_
_entity.id
_entity.type
_entity.pdbx_description
1 polymer ?
#
loop_
_entity_poly.entity_id
_entity_poly.type
_entity_poly.pdbx_seq_one_letter_code
_entity_poly.pdbx_strand_id
1 'polypeptide(L)' 'MSNARNLANLLGTKTKVKDVDVDGTELVLDSDGDTSIEASSDDIMVFDTAGSERLRLDGSG' A
#
# COMPACT_ATOMS: atom_id res chain seq x y z
N MET A 1 0.65 11.37 30.93
CA MET A 1 -0.18 11.03 29.76
C MET A 1 0.76 10.46 28.71
N SER A 2 0.67 9.16 28.43
CA SER A 2 1.60 8.49 27.50
C SER A 2 1.29 8.94 26.09
N ASN A 3 2.24 9.63 25.44
CA ASN A 3 2.13 10.06 24.06
C ASN A 3 2.13 8.81 23.18
N ALA A 4 0.94 8.31 22.84
CA ALA A 4 0.77 7.31 21.80
C ALA A 4 1.21 7.95 20.47
N ARG A 5 2.51 7.97 20.22
CA ARG A 5 3.07 8.06 18.88
C ARG A 5 2.58 6.79 18.21
N ASN A 6 1.40 6.85 17.61
CA ASN A 6 0.79 5.77 16.85
C ASN A 6 1.89 5.08 16.04
N LEU A 7 1.89 3.75 16.05
CA LEU A 7 2.96 2.90 15.48
C LEU A 7 3.37 3.27 14.03
N ALA A 8 2.52 4.03 13.33
CA ALA A 8 2.77 4.58 11.99
C ALA A 8 3.62 5.87 11.95
N ASN A 9 3.74 6.64 13.04
CA ASN A 9 4.35 7.98 13.01
C ASN A 9 5.75 8.02 13.65
N LEU A 10 6.73 7.44 12.93
CA LEU A 10 8.13 7.79 13.11
C LEU A 10 8.73 8.08 11.74
N LEU A 11 8.67 9.36 11.36
CA LEU A 11 9.41 9.93 10.22
C LEU A 11 10.78 9.24 10.08
N GLY A 12 10.92 8.44 9.02
CA GLY A 12 12.18 7.83 8.61
C GLY A 12 12.63 6.55 9.32
N THR A 13 11.82 5.94 10.19
CA THR A 13 12.16 4.62 10.76
C THR A 13 11.34 3.53 10.08
N LYS A 14 12.01 2.52 9.52
CA LYS A 14 11.37 1.33 8.96
C LYS A 14 10.59 0.62 10.07
N THR A 15 9.28 0.83 10.14
CA THR A 15 8.39 0.10 11.04
C THR A 15 8.09 -1.26 10.43
N LYS A 16 8.39 -2.33 11.16
CA LYS A 16 7.87 -3.66 10.81
C LYS A 16 6.44 -3.77 11.34
N VAL A 17 5.46 -3.76 10.44
CA VAL A 17 4.06 -4.02 10.77
C VAL A 17 3.76 -5.47 10.47
N LYS A 18 3.12 -6.17 11.40
CA LYS A 18 2.83 -7.61 11.27
C LYS A 18 1.58 -7.87 10.43
N ASP A 19 0.57 -7.04 10.57
CA ASP A 19 -0.72 -7.15 9.90
C ASP A 19 -1.05 -5.77 9.30
N VAL A 20 -0.92 -5.63 7.97
CA VAL A 20 -1.26 -4.42 7.22
C VAL A 20 -2.52 -4.73 6.43
N ASP A 21 -3.62 -4.09 6.81
CA ASP A 21 -4.84 -4.05 6.04
C ASP A 21 -4.97 -2.63 5.49
N VAL A 22 -5.18 -2.53 4.17
CA VAL A 22 -5.32 -1.26 3.46
C VAL A 22 -6.80 -0.88 3.26
N ASP A 23 -7.77 -1.72 3.64
CA ASP A 23 -9.21 -1.42 3.61
C ASP A 23 -9.69 -0.83 2.27
N GLY A 24 -9.25 -1.44 1.15
CA GLY A 24 -9.58 -1.00 -0.22
C GLY A 24 -8.88 0.28 -0.66
N THR A 25 -7.87 0.74 0.08
CA THR A 25 -7.00 1.86 -0.32
C THR A 25 -5.73 1.38 -1.00
N GLU A 26 -5.12 2.27 -1.78
CA GLU A 26 -3.86 2.03 -2.49
C GLU A 26 -2.65 2.08 -1.54
N LEU A 27 -1.75 1.10 -1.67
CA LEU A 27 -0.45 1.13 -1.00
C LEU A 27 0.60 1.80 -1.89
N VAL A 28 0.98 3.03 -1.55
CA VAL A 28 2.09 3.75 -2.20
C VAL A 28 3.43 3.26 -1.67
N LEU A 29 4.37 2.94 -2.57
CA LEU A 29 5.65 2.31 -2.26
C LEU A 29 6.87 3.24 -2.37
N ASP A 30 6.71 4.39 -3.01
CA ASP A 30 7.77 5.38 -3.18
C ASP A 30 7.36 6.79 -2.70
N SER A 31 8.21 7.77 -2.96
CA SER A 31 8.09 9.11 -2.39
C SER A 31 7.20 10.04 -3.22
N ASP A 32 7.10 9.82 -4.52
CA ASP A 32 6.37 10.65 -5.47
C ASP A 32 5.02 10.04 -5.90
N GLY A 33 4.74 8.81 -5.48
CA GLY A 33 3.40 8.25 -5.53
C GLY A 33 3.02 7.63 -6.86
N ASP A 34 4.00 7.30 -7.70
CA ASP A 34 3.78 6.70 -9.02
C ASP A 34 4.14 5.20 -9.09
N THR A 35 4.57 4.64 -7.95
CA THR A 35 4.72 3.21 -7.72
C THR A 35 3.80 2.76 -6.58
N SER A 36 2.88 1.85 -6.89
CA SER A 36 1.84 1.43 -5.95
C SER A 36 1.31 0.03 -6.19
N ILE A 37 0.58 -0.48 -5.19
CA ILE A 37 -0.23 -1.69 -5.27
C ILE A 37 -1.66 -1.31 -4.90
N GLU A 38 -2.59 -1.53 -5.82
CA GLU A 38 -4.02 -1.29 -5.62
C GLU A 38 -4.74 -2.62 -5.37
N ALA A 39 -5.59 -2.65 -4.34
CA ALA A 39 -6.59 -3.69 -4.15
C ALA A 39 -7.96 -3.04 -4.36
N SER A 40 -8.69 -3.47 -5.40
CA SER A 40 -10.04 -2.95 -5.67
C SER A 40 -11.11 -3.76 -4.94
N SER A 41 -12.36 -3.28 -4.97
CA SER A 41 -13.51 -4.01 -4.42
C SER A 41 -13.84 -5.32 -5.16
N ASP A 42 -13.26 -5.53 -6.34
CA ASP A 42 -13.71 -6.53 -7.31
C ASP A 42 -12.69 -7.66 -7.50
N ASP A 43 -12.12 -8.18 -6.39
CA ASP A 43 -11.10 -9.25 -6.37
C ASP A 43 -9.95 -9.06 -7.39
N ILE A 44 -9.54 -7.80 -7.60
CA ILE A 44 -8.48 -7.41 -8.53
C ILE A 44 -7.31 -6.81 -7.75
N MET A 45 -6.10 -7.23 -8.12
CA MET A 45 -4.85 -6.62 -7.69
C MET A 45 -4.12 -6.00 -8.88
N VAL A 46 -3.67 -4.76 -8.73
CA VAL A 46 -2.93 -4.03 -9.76
C VAL A 46 -1.56 -3.59 -9.23
N PHE A 47 -0.54 -3.68 -10.07
CA PHE A 47 0.79 -3.15 -9.82
C PHE A 47 1.11 -2.05 -10.83
N ASP A 48 1.34 -0.84 -10.31
CA ASP A 48 1.72 0.33 -11.10
C ASP A 48 3.18 0.70 -10.86
N THR A 49 3.87 1.09 -11.94
CA THR A 49 5.20 1.69 -11.85
C THR A 49 5.36 2.82 -12.86
N ALA A 50 5.94 3.93 -12.41
CA ALA A 50 6.03 5.17 -13.19
C ALA A 50 4.64 5.63 -13.69
N GLY A 51 3.62 5.46 -12.85
CA GLY A 51 2.24 5.86 -13.13
C GLY A 51 1.55 5.05 -14.23
N SER A 52 1.94 3.79 -14.43
CA SER A 52 1.34 2.92 -15.44
C SER A 52 1.22 1.47 -14.98
N GLU A 53 0.11 0.84 -15.35
CA GLU A 53 -0.18 -0.56 -15.06
C GLU A 53 0.87 -1.47 -15.68
N ARG A 54 1.45 -2.35 -14.86
CA ARG A 54 2.41 -3.38 -15.28
C ARG A 54 1.86 -4.78 -15.16
N LEU A 55 0.99 -5.01 -14.19
CA LEU A 55 0.38 -6.30 -13.91
C LEU A 55 -1.02 -6.08 -13.33
N ARG A 56 -1.98 -6.80 -13.87
CA ARG A 56 -3.31 -6.99 -13.29
C ARG A 56 -3.50 -8.48 -13.05
N LEU A 57 -3.89 -8.83 -11.82
CA LEU A 57 -4.33 -10.17 -11.45
C LEU A 57 -5.80 -10.08 -11.07
N ASP A 58 -6.61 -10.98 -11.62
CA ASP A 58 -8.02 -11.11 -11.31
C ASP A 58 -8.38 -12.58 -11.06
N GLY A 59 -9.65 -12.85 -10.78
CA GLY A 59 -10.13 -14.20 -10.50
C GLY A 59 -9.96 -15.22 -11.65
N SER A 60 -9.55 -14.79 -12.85
CA SER A 60 -9.29 -15.68 -14.00
C SER A 60 -7.84 -16.17 -14.10
N GLY A 61 -6.91 -15.57 -13.35
CA GLY A 61 -5.50 -15.96 -13.28
C GLY A 61 -4.60 -15.23 -14.26
#